data_AF-A0A9Q5U668-F1
#
_entry.id   AF-A0A9Q5U668-F1
#
_cell.length_a   1.000
_cell.length_b   1.000
_cell.length_c   1.000
_cell.angle_alpha   90.00
_cell.angle_beta   90.00
_cell.angle_gamma   90.00
#
_symmetry.space_group_name_H-M   'P 1'
#
loop_
_entity.id
_entity.type
_entity.pdbx_description
1 polymer ?
#
loop_
_entity_poly.entity_id
_entity_poly.type
_entity_poly.pdbx_seq_one_letter_code
_entity_poly.pdbx_strand_id
1 'polypeptide(L)'
;MDKILDIVNGWITAAVASEVLQIKQILLFIFIAGPLALVIWKIREIINFVNEVRNSKLNELQHLLDSHKLSDEVNICVEDEITRIIGYRMTGIADVSRQKIILPLLIKNRDSIPVDFFKKFKSFLMIENGTLIFKKGFSFWVENIIYGWFSLQFLLLAVLSLVLSIYRHEQIPVWGHLVLYFVAAILFLFFIAFARLIPRPEECNLLNNLLQTQYNNSSE
;
A
#
# COMPACT_ATOMS: atom_id res chain seq x y z
N MET A 1 -33.12 -5.88 -16.15
CA MET A 1 -32.71 -6.90 -15.17
C MET A 1 -33.32 -8.25 -15.55
N ASP A 2 -34.63 -8.31 -15.76
CA ASP A 2 -35.36 -9.53 -16.15
C ASP A 2 -34.89 -10.18 -17.46
N LYS A 3 -34.66 -9.40 -18.52
CA LYS A 3 -34.14 -9.94 -19.80
C LYS A 3 -32.78 -10.64 -19.70
N ILE A 4 -31.90 -10.17 -18.81
CA ILE A 4 -30.58 -10.80 -18.63
C ILE A 4 -30.73 -12.07 -17.80
N LEU A 5 -31.59 -12.04 -16.78
CA LEU A 5 -31.90 -13.20 -15.96
C LEU A 5 -32.56 -14.31 -16.78
N ASP A 6 -33.46 -13.97 -17.70
CA ASP A 6 -34.13 -14.93 -18.59
C ASP A 6 -33.18 -15.56 -19.60
N ILE A 7 -32.22 -14.79 -20.14
CA ILE A 7 -31.19 -15.31 -21.03
C ILE A 7 -30.26 -16.27 -20.28
N VAL A 8 -29.85 -15.91 -19.07
CA VAL A 8 -29.01 -16.76 -18.21
C VAL A 8 -29.77 -18.03 -17.80
N ASN A 9 -31.05 -17.91 -17.44
CA ASN A 9 -31.88 -19.04 -17.06
C ASN A 9 -32.13 -19.98 -18.26
N GLY A 10 -32.36 -19.43 -19.45
CA GLY A 10 -32.49 -20.22 -20.69
C GLY A 10 -31.21 -20.97 -21.05
N TRP A 11 -30.04 -20.34 -20.87
CA TRP A 11 -28.73 -20.96 -21.08
C TRP A 11 -28.45 -22.08 -20.08
N ILE A 12 -28.75 -21.88 -18.79
CA ILE A 12 -28.58 -22.88 -17.74
C ILE A 12 -29.49 -24.07 -17.99
N THR A 13 -30.75 -23.83 -18.35
CA THR A 13 -31.74 -24.88 -18.62
C THR A 13 -31.33 -25.71 -19.85
N ALA A 14 -30.83 -25.06 -20.91
CA ALA A 14 -30.33 -25.74 -22.11
C ALA A 14 -29.05 -26.56 -21.83
N ALA A 15 -28.14 -26.06 -20.98
CA ALA A 15 -26.89 -26.74 -20.63
C ALA A 15 -27.08 -27.93 -19.66
N VAL A 16 -28.13 -27.88 -18.82
CA VAL A 16 -28.55 -29.01 -17.96
C VAL A 16 -29.25 -30.09 -18.79
N ALA A 17 -30.09 -29.69 -19.73
CA ALA A 17 -30.80 -30.62 -20.63
C ALA A 17 -29.86 -31.34 -21.60
N SER A 18 -28.71 -30.76 -21.95
CA SER A 18 -27.73 -31.35 -22.86
C SER A 18 -26.72 -32.30 -22.18
N GLU A 19 -26.85 -32.59 -20.87
CA GLU A 19 -25.89 -33.33 -20.04
C GLU A 19 -24.44 -32.78 -20.02
N VAL A 20 -24.21 -31.61 -20.64
CA VAL A 20 -22.88 -30.97 -20.75
C VAL A 20 -22.44 -30.41 -19.40
N LEU A 21 -23.39 -30.00 -18.56
CA LEU A 21 -23.12 -29.45 -17.24
C LEU A 21 -23.56 -30.44 -16.14
N GLN A 22 -22.61 -31.19 -15.58
CA GLN A 22 -22.89 -32.05 -14.43
C GLN A 22 -23.30 -31.18 -13.23
N ILE A 23 -24.36 -31.55 -12.50
CA ILE A 23 -24.88 -30.84 -11.31
C ILE A 23 -23.77 -30.46 -10.31
N LYS A 24 -22.71 -31.27 -10.23
CA LYS A 24 -21.51 -31.03 -9.42
C LYS A 24 -20.74 -29.76 -9.83
N GLN A 25 -20.64 -29.45 -11.12
CA GLN A 25 -19.97 -28.25 -11.64
C GLN A 25 -20.79 -26.98 -11.40
N ILE A 26 -22.12 -27.06 -11.44
CA ILE A 26 -23.02 -25.96 -11.09
C ILE A 26 -22.91 -25.63 -9.60
N LEU A 27 -22.96 -26.65 -8.74
CA LEU A 27 -22.77 -26.48 -7.30
C LEU A 27 -21.40 -25.89 -6.97
N LEU A 28 -20.33 -26.36 -7.64
CA LEU A 28 -18.99 -25.82 -7.46
C LEU A 28 -18.88 -24.36 -7.92
N PHE A 29 -19.52 -24.00 -9.03
CA PHE A 29 -19.54 -22.62 -9.53
C PHE A 29 -20.28 -21.69 -8.57
N ILE A 30 -21.43 -22.10 -8.03
CA ILE A 30 -22.18 -21.34 -7.01
C ILE A 30 -21.35 -21.22 -5.73
N PHE A 31 -20.66 -22.28 -5.32
CA PHE A 31 -19.83 -22.31 -4.11
C PHE A 31 -18.57 -21.45 -4.23
N ILE A 32 -18.03 -21.23 -5.44
CA ILE A 32 -16.88 -20.36 -5.67
C ILE A 32 -17.34 -18.91 -5.94
N ALA A 33 -18.31 -18.73 -6.84
CA ALA A 33 -18.78 -17.41 -7.26
C ALA A 33 -19.57 -16.67 -6.17
N GLY A 34 -20.32 -17.40 -5.32
CA GLY A 34 -21.10 -16.81 -4.22
C GLY A 34 -20.22 -16.10 -3.18
N PRO A 35 -19.23 -16.78 -2.58
CA PRO A 35 -18.25 -16.15 -1.71
C PRO A 35 -17.43 -15.07 -2.41
N LEU A 36 -17.05 -15.27 -3.69
CA LEU A 36 -16.31 -14.25 -4.45
C LEU A 36 -17.13 -12.96 -4.62
N ALA A 37 -18.42 -13.08 -4.93
CA ALA A 37 -19.34 -11.94 -5.06
C ALA A 37 -19.59 -11.25 -3.71
N LEU A 38 -19.70 -12.02 -2.61
CA LEU A 38 -19.79 -11.48 -1.26
C LEU A 38 -18.51 -10.75 -0.83
N VAL A 39 -17.33 -11.28 -1.18
CA VAL A 39 -16.04 -10.62 -0.93
C VAL A 39 -15.95 -9.34 -1.76
N ILE A 40 -16.31 -9.35 -3.04
CA ILE A 40 -16.34 -8.15 -3.90
C ILE A 40 -17.31 -7.10 -3.35
N TRP A 41 -18.50 -7.50 -2.91
CA TRP A 41 -19.49 -6.58 -2.34
C TRP A 41 -19.02 -5.99 -1.00
N LYS A 42 -18.41 -6.80 -0.14
CA LYS A 42 -17.88 -6.36 1.16
C LYS A 42 -16.57 -5.61 1.07
N ILE A 43 -15.79 -5.70 -0.01
CA ILE A 43 -14.52 -4.96 -0.14
C ILE A 43 -14.74 -3.45 0.02
N ARG A 44 -15.83 -2.88 -0.52
CA ARG A 44 -16.12 -1.44 -0.34
C ARG A 44 -16.43 -1.10 1.12
N GLU A 45 -17.23 -1.91 1.80
CA GLU A 45 -17.52 -1.74 3.23
C GLU A 45 -16.26 -1.91 4.09
N ILE A 46 -15.43 -2.91 3.79
CA ILE A 46 -14.17 -3.17 4.48
C ILE A 46 -13.20 -2.00 4.27
N ILE A 47 -13.08 -1.48 3.05
CA ILE A 47 -12.24 -0.30 2.76
C ILE A 47 -12.75 0.92 3.52
N ASN A 48 -14.07 1.15 3.54
CA ASN A 48 -14.67 2.27 4.27
C ASN A 48 -14.45 2.14 5.78
N PHE A 49 -14.69 0.96 6.34
CA PHE A 49 -14.43 0.66 7.74
C PHE A 49 -12.95 0.86 8.10
N VAL A 50 -12.03 0.36 7.28
CA VAL A 50 -10.59 0.56 7.50
C VAL A 50 -10.21 2.04 7.42
N ASN A 51 -10.79 2.78 6.49
CA ASN A 51 -10.56 4.22 6.38
C ASN A 51 -11.13 4.98 7.57
N GLU A 52 -12.31 4.61 8.05
CA GLU A 52 -12.97 5.19 9.21
C GLU A 52 -12.18 4.91 10.49
N VAL A 53 -11.78 3.66 10.72
CA VAL A 53 -10.91 3.29 11.85
C VAL A 53 -9.56 4.00 11.78
N ARG A 54 -8.97 4.12 10.58
CA ARG A 54 -7.68 4.82 10.40
C ARG A 54 -7.81 6.32 10.65
N ASN A 55 -8.95 6.93 10.31
CA ASN A 55 -9.18 8.37 10.38
C ASN A 55 -9.94 8.81 11.63
N SER A 56 -10.47 7.89 12.45
CA SER A 56 -11.31 8.20 13.62
C SER A 56 -10.68 9.24 14.53
N LYS A 57 -9.42 9.02 14.94
CA LYS A 57 -8.69 9.95 15.80
C LYS A 57 -8.51 11.33 15.15
N LEU A 58 -8.22 11.38 13.85
CA LEU A 58 -8.06 12.65 13.13
C LEU A 58 -9.40 13.40 13.05
N ASN A 59 -10.48 12.68 12.73
CA ASN A 59 -11.83 13.22 12.64
C ASN A 59 -12.33 13.74 13.99
N GLU A 60 -12.02 13.03 15.08
CA GLU A 60 -12.37 13.43 16.45
C GLU A 60 -11.66 14.73 16.85
N LEU A 61 -10.35 14.83 16.58
CA LEU A 61 -9.58 16.07 16.84
C LEU A 61 -10.11 17.25 16.00
N GLN A 62 -10.44 17.01 14.73
CA GLN A 62 -11.05 18.01 13.86
C GLN A 62 -12.42 18.47 14.41
N HIS A 63 -13.25 17.51 14.84
CA HIS A 63 -14.54 17.80 15.45
C HIS A 63 -14.39 18.64 16.72
N LEU A 64 -13.39 18.37 17.58
CA LEU A 64 -13.14 19.17 18.77
C LEU A 64 -12.82 20.64 18.45
N LEU A 65 -12.03 20.90 17.40
CA LEU A 65 -11.74 22.27 16.94
C LEU A 65 -12.99 22.97 16.40
N ASP A 66 -13.81 22.26 15.62
CA ASP A 66 -14.95 22.86 14.91
C ASP A 66 -16.17 23.07 15.80
N SER A 67 -16.39 22.20 16.80
CA SER A 67 -17.63 22.15 17.58
C SER A 67 -17.54 22.78 18.98
N HIS A 68 -16.34 22.92 19.53
CA HIS A 68 -16.15 23.42 20.89
C HIS A 68 -15.40 24.76 20.89
N LYS A 69 -15.86 25.70 21.72
CA LYS A 69 -15.15 26.95 21.97
C LYS A 69 -14.02 26.69 22.99
N LEU A 70 -12.96 26.06 22.51
CA LEU A 70 -11.77 25.74 23.30
C LEU A 70 -10.96 27.02 23.60
N SER A 71 -10.15 26.98 24.66
CA SER A 71 -9.17 28.05 24.90
C SER A 71 -8.06 28.01 23.84
N ASP A 72 -7.43 29.15 23.59
CA ASP A 72 -6.38 29.28 22.57
C ASP A 72 -5.23 28.28 22.78
N GLU A 73 -4.85 28.03 24.03
CA GLU A 73 -3.80 27.07 24.39
C GLU A 73 -4.19 25.61 24.05
N VAL A 74 -5.47 25.26 24.22
CA VAL A 74 -5.97 23.92 23.88
C VAL A 74 -6.12 23.77 22.35
N ASN A 75 -6.53 24.82 21.65
CA ASN A 75 -6.58 24.83 20.18
C ASN A 75 -5.20 24.52 19.58
N ILE A 76 -4.16 25.20 20.06
CA ILE A 76 -2.78 24.98 19.61
C ILE A 76 -2.37 23.52 19.82
N CYS A 77 -2.68 22.94 20.98
CA CYS A 77 -2.34 21.54 21.28
C CYS A 77 -3.03 20.55 20.33
N VAL A 78 -4.31 20.78 20.00
CA VAL A 78 -5.06 19.92 19.08
C VAL A 78 -4.55 20.07 17.65
N GLU A 79 -4.25 21.28 17.20
CA GLU A 79 -3.65 21.54 15.88
C GLU A 79 -2.26 20.89 15.73
N ASP A 80 -1.44 20.93 16.77
CA ASP A 80 -0.14 20.27 16.80
C ASP A 80 -0.28 18.75 16.67
N GLU A 81 -1.26 18.14 17.34
CA GLU A 81 -1.51 16.70 17.24
C GLU A 81 -2.05 16.30 15.86
N ILE A 82 -2.94 17.09 15.27
CA ILE A 82 -3.40 16.92 13.88
C ILE A 82 -2.22 16.98 12.92
N THR A 83 -1.37 18.01 13.07
CA THR A 83 -0.16 18.21 12.26
C THR A 83 0.79 17.03 12.40
N ARG A 84 0.96 16.48 13.61
CA ARG A 84 1.78 15.29 13.86
C ARG A 84 1.24 14.05 13.14
N ILE A 85 -0.07 13.84 13.17
CA ILE A 85 -0.72 12.69 12.49
C ILE A 85 -0.59 12.82 10.98
N ILE A 86 -0.86 14.00 10.42
CA ILE A 86 -0.73 14.27 8.98
C ILE A 86 0.74 14.16 8.56
N GLY A 87 1.66 14.74 9.34
CA GLY A 87 3.10 14.68 9.13
C GLY A 87 3.62 13.24 9.09
N TYR A 88 3.18 12.39 10.00
CA TYR A 88 3.51 10.95 9.96
C TYR A 88 2.94 10.28 8.71
N ARG A 89 1.71 10.59 8.30
CA ARG A 89 1.09 10.01 7.11
C ARG A 89 1.77 10.41 5.81
N MET A 90 2.33 11.62 5.73
CA MET A 90 3.07 12.11 4.57
C MET A 90 4.51 11.56 4.57
N THR A 91 5.21 11.69 5.69
CA THR A 91 6.67 11.45 5.76
C THR A 91 7.07 10.07 6.28
N GLY A 92 6.16 9.35 6.96
CA GLY A 92 6.44 8.07 7.60
C GLY A 92 7.29 8.17 8.87
N ILE A 93 7.55 9.39 9.36
CA ILE A 93 8.41 9.66 10.51
C ILE A 93 7.55 10.10 11.68
N ALA A 94 7.62 9.40 12.81
CA ALA A 94 6.83 9.70 14.00
C ALA A 94 7.45 10.81 14.88
N ASP A 95 8.74 11.07 14.69
CA ASP A 95 9.50 12.04 15.46
C ASP A 95 9.16 13.48 15.06
N VAL A 96 8.63 14.25 16.02
CA VAL A 96 8.11 15.61 15.79
C VAL A 96 9.22 16.56 15.34
N SER A 97 10.41 16.46 15.93
CA SER A 97 11.55 17.30 15.56
C SER A 97 11.96 17.10 14.10
N ARG A 98 12.01 15.85 13.63
CA ARG A 98 12.24 15.54 12.21
C ARG A 98 11.11 16.03 11.32
N GLN A 99 9.85 15.85 11.73
CA GLN A 99 8.71 16.36 10.95
C GLN A 99 8.78 17.87 10.75
N LYS A 100 9.17 18.65 11.77
CA LYS A 100 9.31 20.12 11.70
C LYS A 100 10.30 20.57 10.62
N ILE A 101 11.32 19.78 10.31
CA ILE A 101 12.29 20.09 9.25
C ILE A 101 11.83 19.55 7.89
N ILE A 102 11.27 18.33 7.87
CA ILE A 102 10.89 17.63 6.64
C ILE A 102 9.65 18.25 5.98
N LEU A 103 8.65 18.66 6.76
CA LEU A 103 7.41 19.20 6.20
C LEU A 103 7.64 20.48 5.37
N PRO A 104 8.40 21.49 5.85
CA PRO A 104 8.77 22.64 5.02
C PRO A 104 9.53 22.25 3.75
N LEU A 105 10.48 21.31 3.83
CA LEU A 105 11.22 20.81 2.67
C LEU A 105 10.30 20.14 1.64
N LEU A 106 9.34 19.35 2.12
CA LEU A 106 8.34 18.69 1.28
C LEU A 106 7.44 19.71 0.58
N ILE A 107 6.96 20.72 1.31
CA ILE A 107 6.09 21.77 0.75
C ILE A 107 6.84 22.61 -0.29
N LYS A 108 8.08 23.02 0.02
CA LYS A 108 8.92 23.83 -0.88
C LYS A 108 9.23 23.11 -2.20
N ASN A 109 9.27 21.77 -2.18
CA ASN A 109 9.63 20.94 -3.33
C ASN A 109 8.48 20.06 -3.83
N ARG A 110 7.23 20.40 -3.51
CA ARG A 110 6.04 19.58 -3.82
C ARG A 110 5.87 19.26 -5.31
N ASP A 111 6.40 20.12 -6.18
CA ASP A 111 6.31 19.96 -7.64
C ASP A 111 7.41 19.02 -8.17
N SER A 112 8.45 18.75 -7.38
CA SER A 112 9.62 17.92 -7.74
C SER A 112 9.62 16.54 -7.08
N ILE A 113 8.95 16.38 -5.94
CA ILE A 113 8.89 15.11 -5.20
C ILE A 113 7.44 14.71 -4.85
N PRO A 114 7.13 13.40 -4.86
CA PRO A 114 5.84 12.92 -4.40
C PRO A 114 5.68 13.11 -2.87
N VAL A 115 4.44 13.18 -2.41
CA VAL A 115 4.10 13.42 -0.99
C VAL A 115 4.71 12.38 -0.05
N ASP A 116 4.87 11.14 -0.52
CA ASP A 116 5.42 10.02 0.25
C ASP A 116 6.93 9.80 0.07
N PHE A 117 7.62 10.71 -0.62
CA PHE A 117 9.06 10.61 -0.93
C PHE A 117 9.91 10.28 0.31
N PHE A 118 9.72 11.02 1.40
CA PHE A 118 10.50 10.85 2.63
C PHE A 118 10.23 9.52 3.36
N LYS A 119 9.10 8.84 3.09
CA LYS A 119 8.79 7.54 3.73
C LYS A 119 9.85 6.49 3.45
N LYS A 120 10.40 6.52 2.23
CA LYS A 120 11.41 5.57 1.79
C LYS A 120 12.75 5.75 2.53
N PHE A 121 12.99 6.96 3.03
CA PHE A 121 14.24 7.34 3.69
C PHE A 121 14.13 7.45 5.21
N LYS A 122 12.95 7.19 5.79
CA LYS A 122 12.65 7.42 7.22
C LYS A 122 13.68 6.82 8.18
N SER A 123 14.22 5.64 7.87
CA SER A 123 15.20 4.91 8.69
C SER A 123 16.59 5.56 8.65
N PHE A 124 16.86 6.39 7.64
CA PHE A 124 18.18 6.93 7.32
C PHE A 124 18.29 8.44 7.50
N LEU A 125 17.19 9.09 7.89
CA LEU A 125 17.13 10.53 8.13
C LEU A 125 17.31 10.80 9.63
N MET A 126 18.37 11.53 9.96
CA MET A 126 18.71 11.94 11.32
C MET A 126 18.90 13.45 11.39
N ILE A 127 18.74 14.02 12.58
CA ILE A 127 19.06 15.42 12.83
C ILE A 127 20.46 15.48 13.44
N GLU A 128 21.35 16.24 12.80
CA GLU A 128 22.66 16.60 13.36
C GLU A 128 22.79 18.12 13.30
N ASN A 129 23.12 18.74 14.43
CA ASN A 129 23.27 20.21 14.57
C ASN A 129 22.07 21.01 14.05
N GLY A 130 20.85 20.53 14.30
CA GLY A 130 19.62 21.19 13.85
C GLY A 130 19.29 21.03 12.36
N THR A 131 20.14 20.32 11.60
CA THR A 131 19.94 20.05 10.16
C THR A 131 19.60 18.59 9.91
N LEU A 132 18.77 18.33 8.90
CA LEU A 132 18.45 16.96 8.51
C LEU A 132 19.55 16.41 7.61
N ILE A 133 20.15 15.28 8.02
CA ILE A 133 21.20 14.58 7.29
C ILE A 133 20.72 13.21 6.79
N PHE A 134 21.24 12.79 5.63
CA PHE A 134 21.01 11.45 5.09
C PHE A 134 22.21 10.54 5.41
N LYS A 135 22.03 9.66 6.40
CA LYS A 135 23.08 8.76 6.88
C LYS A 135 23.17 7.49 6.04
N LYS A 136 23.99 7.52 5.00
CA LYS A 136 24.36 6.34 4.19
C LYS A 136 25.43 5.50 4.90
N GLY A 137 25.05 4.86 5.99
CA GLY A 137 25.94 3.98 6.76
C GLY A 137 25.75 2.49 6.44
N PHE A 138 26.35 1.63 7.26
CA PHE A 138 26.17 0.17 7.18
C PHE A 138 24.68 -0.24 7.21
N SER A 139 23.87 0.39 8.08
CA SER A 139 22.44 0.12 8.19
C SER A 139 21.66 0.36 6.89
N PHE A 140 22.07 1.35 6.09
CA PHE A 140 21.44 1.63 4.79
C PHE A 140 21.65 0.46 3.82
N TRP A 141 22.89 -0.04 3.74
CA TRP A 141 23.20 -1.18 2.89
C TRP A 141 22.50 -2.44 3.35
N VAL A 142 22.51 -2.74 4.65
CA VAL A 142 21.88 -3.95 5.21
C VAL A 142 20.37 -3.94 4.95
N GLU A 143 19.66 -2.85 5.24
CA GLU A 143 18.20 -2.77 5.06
C GLU A 143 17.83 -2.94 3.57
N ASN A 144 18.58 -2.32 2.66
CA ASN A 144 18.35 -2.46 1.22
C ASN A 144 18.66 -3.87 0.70
N ILE A 145 19.71 -4.53 1.19
CA ILE A 145 20.02 -5.92 0.86
C ILE A 145 18.89 -6.84 1.32
N ILE A 146 18.37 -6.63 2.54
CA ILE A 146 17.25 -7.40 3.08
C ILE A 146 15.99 -7.22 2.20
N TYR A 147 15.64 -5.99 1.85
CA TYR A 147 14.51 -5.73 0.95
C TYR A 147 14.71 -6.34 -0.45
N GLY A 148 15.92 -6.27 -1.00
CA GLY A 148 16.28 -6.90 -2.26
C GLY A 148 16.15 -8.42 -2.20
N TRP A 149 16.63 -9.04 -1.12
CA TRP A 149 16.51 -10.48 -0.89
C TRP A 149 15.04 -10.93 -0.83
N PHE A 150 14.21 -10.25 -0.03
CA PHE A 150 12.78 -10.56 0.06
C PHE A 150 12.08 -10.35 -1.28
N SER A 151 12.36 -9.25 -1.97
CA SER A 151 11.81 -8.98 -3.30
C SER A 151 12.14 -10.12 -4.27
N LEU A 152 13.41 -10.51 -4.36
CA LEU A 152 13.85 -11.63 -5.21
C LEU A 152 13.18 -12.96 -4.81
N GLN A 153 13.06 -13.25 -3.52
CA GLN A 153 12.39 -14.44 -3.02
C GLN A 153 10.94 -14.51 -3.52
N PHE A 154 10.18 -13.41 -3.43
CA PHE A 154 8.81 -13.36 -3.94
C PHE A 154 8.72 -13.55 -5.45
N LEU A 155 9.68 -13.00 -6.20
CA LEU A 155 9.75 -13.20 -7.66
C LEU A 155 10.00 -14.67 -8.01
N LEU A 156 10.97 -15.32 -7.34
CA LEU A 156 11.29 -16.73 -7.55
C LEU A 156 10.10 -17.63 -7.21
N LEU A 157 9.40 -17.35 -6.10
CA LEU A 157 8.19 -18.09 -5.73
C LEU A 157 7.07 -17.91 -6.75
N ALA A 158 6.86 -16.69 -7.27
CA ALA A 158 5.87 -16.44 -8.31
C ALA A 158 6.18 -17.23 -9.59
N VAL A 159 7.44 -17.21 -10.04
CA VAL A 159 7.90 -17.99 -11.20
C VAL A 159 7.73 -19.49 -10.94
N LEU A 160 8.10 -19.98 -9.76
CA LEU A 160 7.95 -21.38 -9.39
C LEU A 160 6.49 -21.83 -9.43
N SER A 161 5.55 -21.01 -8.95
CA SER A 161 4.11 -21.29 -9.04
C SER A 161 3.64 -21.41 -10.49
N LEU A 162 4.13 -20.55 -11.40
CA LEU A 162 3.83 -20.65 -12.84
C LEU A 162 4.45 -21.90 -13.47
N VAL A 163 5.72 -22.18 -13.18
CA VAL A 163 6.43 -23.36 -13.69
C VAL A 163 5.74 -24.64 -13.23
N LEU A 164 5.33 -24.72 -11.96
CA LEU A 164 4.61 -25.88 -11.43
C LEU A 164 3.27 -26.09 -12.16
N SER A 165 2.55 -25.00 -12.42
CA SER A 165 1.29 -25.01 -13.17
C SER A 165 1.49 -25.53 -14.61
N ILE A 166 2.57 -25.14 -15.28
CA ILE A 166 2.87 -25.56 -16.66
C ILE A 166 3.40 -27.00 -16.70
N TYR A 167 4.36 -27.34 -15.83
CA TYR A 167 5.07 -28.62 -15.87
C TYR A 167 4.20 -29.80 -15.40
N ARG A 168 3.30 -29.57 -14.44
CA ARG A 168 2.40 -30.61 -13.91
C ARG A 168 0.97 -30.45 -14.46
N HIS A 169 0.84 -29.92 -15.68
CA HIS A 169 -0.46 -29.58 -16.27
C HIS A 169 -1.50 -30.71 -16.23
N GLU A 170 -1.09 -31.94 -16.57
CA GLU A 170 -2.00 -33.09 -16.60
C GLU A 170 -2.32 -33.66 -15.21
N GLN A 171 -1.53 -33.31 -14.19
CA GLN A 171 -1.65 -33.87 -12.84
C GLN A 171 -2.39 -32.94 -11.88
N ILE A 172 -2.52 -31.67 -12.26
CA ILE A 172 -3.18 -30.64 -11.46
C ILE A 172 -4.59 -30.41 -12.04
N PRO A 173 -5.64 -30.44 -11.21
CA PRO A 173 -6.98 -30.12 -11.70
C PRO A 173 -7.06 -28.64 -12.11
N VAL A 174 -7.98 -28.29 -13.02
CA VAL A 174 -8.16 -26.91 -13.52
C VAL A 174 -8.21 -25.85 -12.39
N TRP A 175 -8.88 -26.17 -11.27
CA TRP A 175 -8.94 -25.28 -10.11
C TRP A 175 -7.58 -25.07 -9.42
N GLY A 176 -6.72 -26.10 -9.41
CA GLY A 176 -5.36 -25.99 -8.90
C GLY A 176 -4.50 -25.02 -9.73
N HIS A 177 -4.69 -25.00 -11.06
CA HIS A 177 -4.05 -24.00 -11.93
C HIS A 177 -4.50 -22.58 -11.61
N LEU A 178 -5.81 -22.37 -11.43
CA LEU A 178 -6.36 -21.06 -11.05
C LEU A 178 -5.79 -20.57 -9.71
N VAL A 179 -5.67 -21.45 -8.72
CA VAL A 179 -5.04 -21.11 -7.42
C VAL A 179 -3.57 -20.75 -7.61
N LEU A 180 -2.80 -21.53 -8.38
CA LEU A 180 -1.38 -21.24 -8.62
C LEU A 180 -1.17 -19.91 -9.35
N TYR A 181 -2.02 -19.56 -10.32
CA TYR A 181 -1.97 -18.26 -10.98
C TYR A 181 -2.32 -17.11 -10.05
N PHE A 182 -3.34 -17.27 -9.20
CA PHE A 182 -3.71 -16.28 -8.21
C PHE A 182 -2.59 -16.06 -7.18
N VAL A 183 -1.99 -17.14 -6.69
CA VAL A 183 -0.83 -17.08 -5.78
C VAL A 183 0.36 -16.40 -6.46
N ALA A 184 0.66 -16.74 -7.72
CA ALA A 184 1.73 -16.10 -8.48
C ALA A 184 1.48 -14.58 -8.63
N ALA A 185 0.25 -14.16 -8.90
CA ALA A 185 -0.10 -12.74 -8.98
C ALA A 185 0.10 -12.02 -7.64
N ILE A 186 -0.35 -12.60 -6.53
CA ILE A 186 -0.13 -12.03 -5.19
C ILE A 186 1.37 -11.92 -4.88
N LEU A 187 2.15 -12.98 -5.10
CA LEU A 187 3.59 -12.99 -4.86
C LEU A 187 4.29 -11.94 -5.72
N PHE A 188 3.87 -11.76 -6.98
CA PHE A 188 4.42 -10.72 -7.86
C PHE A 188 4.10 -9.30 -7.35
N LEU A 189 2.91 -9.08 -6.78
CA LEU A 189 2.59 -7.80 -6.13
C LEU A 189 3.50 -7.54 -4.91
N PHE A 190 3.81 -8.57 -4.12
CA PHE A 190 4.78 -8.46 -3.02
C PHE A 190 6.20 -8.15 -3.53
N PHE A 191 6.64 -8.80 -4.60
CA PHE A 191 7.91 -8.46 -5.26
C PHE A 191 7.99 -6.97 -5.58
N ILE A 192 6.95 -6.41 -6.23
CA ILE A 192 6.87 -4.98 -6.57
C ILE A 192 6.86 -4.12 -5.29
N ALA A 193 6.10 -4.51 -4.28
CA ALA A 193 6.00 -3.75 -3.03
C ALA A 193 7.35 -3.63 -2.32
N PHE A 194 8.09 -4.73 -2.17
CA PHE A 194 9.42 -4.72 -1.57
C PHE A 194 10.46 -4.00 -2.44
N ALA A 195 10.40 -4.17 -3.77
CA ALA A 195 11.28 -3.46 -4.70
C ALA A 195 11.11 -1.93 -4.61
N ARG A 196 9.88 -1.45 -4.39
CA ARG A 196 9.60 -0.01 -4.24
C ARG A 196 10.16 0.60 -2.96
N LEU A 197 10.41 -0.20 -1.92
CA LEU A 197 11.00 0.27 -0.67
C LEU A 197 12.50 0.60 -0.81
N ILE A 198 13.17 0.03 -1.82
CA ILE A 198 14.60 0.25 -2.04
C ILE A 198 14.80 1.64 -2.66
N PRO A 199 15.55 2.55 -2.01
CA PRO A 199 15.87 3.85 -2.59
C PRO A 199 16.70 3.71 -3.86
N ARG A 200 16.26 4.34 -4.95
CA ARG A 200 17.01 4.36 -6.21
C ARG A 200 18.17 5.37 -6.12
N PRO A 201 19.26 5.17 -6.89
CA PRO A 201 20.36 6.13 -6.93
C PRO A 201 19.91 7.56 -7.27
N GLU A 202 18.97 7.72 -8.20
CA GLU A 202 18.40 9.02 -8.57
C GLU A 202 17.64 9.68 -7.41
N GLU A 203 16.82 8.91 -6.69
CA GLU A 203 16.09 9.40 -5.52
C GLU A 203 17.07 9.76 -4.39
N CYS A 204 18.16 9.01 -4.22
CA CYS A 204 19.21 9.32 -3.27
C CYS A 204 19.95 10.62 -3.61
N ASN A 205 20.18 10.88 -4.90
CA ASN A 205 20.80 12.12 -5.37
C ASN A 205 19.84 13.30 -5.19
N LEU A 206 18.56 13.11 -5.51
CA LEU A 206 17.52 14.10 -5.30
C LEU A 206 17.41 14.47 -3.81
N LEU A 207 17.38 13.48 -2.93
CA LEU A 207 17.38 13.72 -1.48
C LEU A 207 18.63 14.51 -1.05
N ASN A 208 19.82 14.12 -1.51
CA ASN A 208 21.05 14.86 -1.19
C ASN A 208 20.97 16.33 -1.62
N ASN A 209 20.49 16.59 -2.84
CA ASN A 209 20.33 17.96 -3.35
C ASN A 209 19.31 18.76 -2.52
N LEU A 210 18.19 18.14 -2.15
CA LEU A 210 17.19 18.75 -1.27
C LEU A 210 17.79 19.12 0.09
N LEU A 211 18.58 18.21 0.67
CA LEU A 211 19.20 18.46 1.96
C LEU A 211 20.26 19.57 1.88
N GLN A 212 20.99 19.67 0.77
CA GLN A 212 21.95 20.77 0.53
C GLN A 212 21.29 22.16 0.55
N THR A 213 20.03 22.27 0.11
CA THR A 213 19.31 23.56 0.17
C THR A 213 19.13 24.09 1.60
N GLN A 214 19.17 23.23 2.62
CA GLN A 214 19.10 23.65 4.02
C GLN A 214 20.35 24.45 4.43
N TYR A 215 21.53 24.03 3.96
CA TYR A 215 22.81 24.68 4.30
C TYR A 215 22.99 26.01 3.57
N ASN A 216 22.54 26.10 2.32
CA ASN A 216 22.63 27.32 1.53
C ASN A 216 21.75 28.45 2.09
N ASN A 217 20.59 28.13 2.69
CA ASN A 217 19.73 29.15 3.30
C ASN A 217 20.16 29.55 4.72
N SER A 218 21.09 28.83 5.36
CA SER A 218 21.64 29.18 6.68
C SER A 218 22.90 30.05 6.61
N SER A 219 23.39 30.33 5.40
CA SER A 219 24.61 31.12 5.13
C SER A 219 24.33 32.50 4.52
N GLU A 220 23.04 32.88 4.43
CA GLU A 220 22.56 34.27 4.27
C GLU A 220 22.05 34.79 5.62
#